data_AF-A0A9D3M6V0-F1
#
_entry.id   AF-A0A9D3M6V0-F1
#
_cell.length_a   1.000
_cell.length_b   1.000
_cell.length_c   1.000
_cell.angle_alpha   90.00
_cell.angle_beta   90.00
_cell.angle_gamma   90.00
#
_symmetry.space_group_name_H-M   'P 1'
#
loop_
_entity.id
_entity.type
_entity.pdbx_description
1 polymer ?
#
loop_
_entity_poly.entity_id
_entity_poly.type
_entity_poly.pdbx_seq_one_letter_code
_entity_poly.pdbx_strand_id
1 'polypeptide(L)'
;MCCSPLILLLITGALLIPTEGQGDLLSIVDMAIEHGNKIPEKPEKHMNFYRILRREQGWTLLSTELLLRATDCKNSGMTTHQNHCKFTEPKRFINCLVCIDDLTHLETSTIQCDWQ
;
A
#
# COMPACT_ATOMS: atom_id res chain seq x y z
N MET A 1 -5.51 33.61 -0.97
CA MET A 1 -4.44 34.29 -1.74
C MET A 1 -3.30 34.54 -0.78
N CYS A 2 -2.10 34.09 -1.13
CA CYS A 2 -0.76 34.45 -0.64
C CYS A 2 0.14 33.21 -0.86
N CYS A 3 1.30 33.23 -1.50
CA CYS A 3 1.96 34.07 -2.48
C CYS A 3 3.06 33.14 -3.06
N SER A 4 3.27 33.16 -4.37
CA SER A 4 4.44 32.59 -5.06
C SER A 4 4.74 33.52 -6.24
N PRO A 5 6.01 33.71 -6.64
CA PRO A 5 6.70 32.63 -7.35
C PRO A 5 8.23 32.49 -7.12
N LEU A 6 8.70 31.27 -7.39
CA LEU A 6 9.98 30.85 -7.96
C LEU A 6 11.30 31.51 -7.49
N ILE A 7 12.18 30.68 -6.91
CA ILE A 7 13.59 30.63 -7.31
C ILE A 7 13.91 29.19 -7.73
N LEU A 8 14.27 29.06 -9.01
CA LEU A 8 14.81 27.87 -9.65
C LEU A 8 16.26 27.70 -9.18
N LEU A 9 16.60 26.59 -8.55
CA LEU A 9 18.00 26.17 -8.38
C LEU A 9 18.11 24.71 -8.81
N LEU A 10 18.43 24.55 -10.10
CA LEU A 10 18.92 23.32 -10.70
C LEU A 10 20.32 23.05 -10.17
N ILE A 11 20.48 21.99 -9.38
CA ILE A 11 21.76 21.29 -9.27
C ILE A 11 21.47 19.79 -9.39
N THR A 12 21.81 19.25 -10.55
CA THR A 12 22.01 17.83 -10.82
C THR A 12 23.13 17.28 -9.94
N GLY A 13 22.87 16.18 -9.24
CA GLY A 13 23.92 15.36 -8.61
C GLY A 13 23.52 14.79 -7.26
N ALA A 14 22.93 13.61 -7.27
CA ALA A 14 22.89 12.62 -6.18
C ALA A 14 22.73 13.14 -4.74
N LEU A 15 21.49 13.16 -4.26
CA LEU A 15 21.24 12.71 -2.89
C LEU A 15 19.91 11.95 -2.90
N LEU A 16 20.02 10.61 -3.00
CA LEU A 16 19.02 9.69 -2.47
C LEU A 16 18.95 9.95 -0.97
N ILE A 17 18.24 11.00 -0.55
CA ILE A 17 17.73 11.08 0.80
C ILE A 17 16.61 10.06 0.82
N PRO A 18 16.70 8.95 1.58
CA PRO A 18 15.51 8.18 1.86
C PRO A 18 14.59 9.12 2.63
N THR A 19 13.61 9.69 1.95
CA THR A 19 12.51 10.36 2.63
C THR A 19 11.88 9.29 3.50
N GLU A 20 11.96 9.46 4.82
CA GLU A 20 11.64 8.44 5.84
C GLU A 20 10.22 7.84 5.68
N GLY A 21 9.35 8.43 4.86
CA GLY A 21 8.03 7.90 4.49
C GLY A 21 7.95 6.92 3.30
N GLN A 22 9.02 6.70 2.51
CA GLN A 22 8.96 5.78 1.35
C GLN A 22 9.09 4.30 1.76
N GLY A 23 9.89 4.00 2.80
CA GLY A 23 9.99 2.64 3.36
C GLY A 23 8.71 2.20 4.08
N ASP A 24 8.00 3.16 4.68
CA ASP A 24 6.75 2.92 5.41
C ASP A 24 5.61 2.51 4.46
N LEU A 25 5.46 3.21 3.32
CA LEU A 25 4.39 2.89 2.37
C LEU A 25 4.57 1.52 1.70
N LEU A 26 5.80 1.12 1.37
CA LEU A 26 6.06 -0.19 0.80
C LEU A 26 5.67 -1.31 1.78
N SER A 27 6.05 -1.14 3.04
CA SER A 27 5.72 -2.07 4.13
C SER A 27 4.21 -2.19 4.33
N ILE A 28 3.48 -1.08 4.30
CA ILE A 28 2.01 -1.03 4.37
C ILE A 28 1.37 -1.81 3.20
N VAL A 29 1.89 -1.62 1.99
CA VAL A 29 1.40 -2.33 0.80
C VAL A 29 1.64 -3.83 0.90
N ASP A 30 2.84 -4.25 1.31
CA ASP A 30 3.16 -5.67 1.45
C ASP A 30 2.31 -6.32 2.56
N MET A 31 2.10 -5.64 3.69
CA MET A 31 1.18 -6.09 4.74
C MET A 31 -0.26 -6.28 4.23
N ALA A 32 -0.77 -5.33 3.44
CA ALA A 32 -2.09 -5.44 2.85
C ALA A 32 -2.17 -6.61 1.86
N ILE A 33 -1.17 -6.80 1.00
CA ILE A 33 -1.11 -7.92 0.04
C ILE A 33 -1.05 -9.25 0.79
N GLU A 34 -0.20 -9.37 1.81
CA GLU A 34 -0.09 -10.56 2.63
C GLU A 34 -1.42 -10.93 3.27
N HIS A 35 -2.05 -9.97 3.95
CA HIS A 35 -3.30 -10.20 4.66
C HIS A 35 -4.46 -10.47 3.68
N GLY A 36 -4.60 -9.65 2.63
CA GLY A 36 -5.64 -9.75 1.62
C GLY A 36 -5.61 -11.08 0.83
N ASN A 37 -4.43 -11.64 0.59
CA ASN A 37 -4.31 -12.96 -0.06
C ASN A 37 -4.54 -14.15 0.89
N LYS A 38 -4.62 -13.91 2.20
CA LYS A 38 -4.81 -14.93 3.26
C LYS A 38 -6.17 -14.85 3.97
N ILE A 39 -7.06 -13.93 3.59
CA ILE A 39 -8.40 -13.83 4.19
C ILE A 39 -9.14 -15.17 4.15
N PRO A 40 -10.09 -15.44 5.06
CA PRO A 40 -10.76 -16.75 5.19
C PRO A 40 -11.41 -17.25 3.89
N GLU A 41 -12.03 -16.36 3.12
CA GLU A 41 -12.62 -16.65 1.80
C GLU A 41 -11.56 -16.79 0.67
N LYS A 42 -10.28 -16.91 1.04
CA LYS A 42 -9.05 -17.03 0.24
C LYS A 42 -9.24 -16.80 -1.27
N PRO A 43 -8.74 -15.68 -1.82
CA PRO A 43 -8.82 -15.42 -3.25
C PRO A 43 -8.19 -16.54 -4.07
N GLU A 44 -8.86 -17.02 -5.12
CA GLU A 44 -8.28 -17.98 -6.08
C GLU A 44 -7.13 -17.35 -6.89
N LYS A 45 -7.22 -16.05 -7.12
CA LYS A 45 -6.27 -15.23 -7.88
C LYS A 45 -5.44 -14.39 -6.93
N HIS A 46 -4.17 -14.19 -7.28
CA HIS A 46 -3.30 -13.33 -6.48
C HIS A 46 -3.80 -11.88 -6.56
N MET A 47 -3.92 -11.25 -5.40
CA MET A 47 -4.40 -9.88 -5.24
C MET A 47 -3.19 -8.95 -5.15
N ASN A 48 -3.04 -8.07 -6.13
CA ASN A 48 -1.97 -7.07 -6.17
C ASN A 48 -2.51 -5.70 -5.74
N PHE A 49 -1.62 -4.86 -5.20
CA PHE A 49 -1.91 -3.45 -4.97
C PHE A 49 -2.39 -2.75 -6.24
N TYR A 50 -3.54 -2.07 -6.16
CA TYR A 50 -4.10 -1.29 -7.25
C TYR A 50 -3.98 0.22 -7.00
N ARG A 51 -4.42 0.69 -5.83
CA ARG A 51 -4.30 2.11 -5.43
C ARG A 51 -4.52 2.32 -3.94
N ILE A 52 -4.09 3.48 -3.43
CA ILE A 52 -4.51 4.01 -2.13
C ILE A 52 -5.84 4.74 -2.33
N LEU A 53 -6.81 4.49 -1.44
CA LEU A 53 -8.08 5.22 -1.39
C LEU A 53 -8.01 6.42 -0.46
N ARG A 54 -7.46 6.22 0.74
CA ARG A 54 -7.35 7.23 1.79
C ARG A 54 -6.08 7.02 2.59
N ARG A 55 -5.45 8.11 3.04
CA ARG A 55 -4.34 8.08 3.98
C ARG A 55 -4.55 9.19 5.01
N GLU A 56 -4.50 8.84 6.29
CA GLU A 56 -4.67 9.75 7.41
C GLU A 56 -3.47 9.63 8.34
N GLN A 57 -2.78 10.74 8.54
CA GLN A 57 -1.64 10.81 9.44
C GLN A 57 -2.01 11.63 10.67
N GLY A 58 -2.16 10.94 11.80
CA GLY A 58 -2.24 11.53 13.12
C GLY A 58 -0.86 11.69 13.76
N TRP A 59 -0.84 12.14 15.01
CA TRP A 59 0.40 12.32 15.78
C TRP A 59 1.06 10.99 16.17
N THR A 60 0.26 9.97 16.43
CA THR A 60 0.72 8.65 16.92
C THR A 60 0.19 7.49 16.08
N LEU A 61 -0.65 7.78 15.08
CA LEU A 61 -1.35 6.77 14.28
C LEU A 61 -1.25 7.14 12.80
N LEU A 62 -0.88 6.17 11.98
CA LEU A 62 -1.06 6.25 10.54
C LEU A 62 -2.14 5.25 10.11
N SER A 63 -3.15 5.73 9.40
CA SER A 63 -4.16 4.88 8.78
C SER A 63 -4.09 5.00 7.26
N THR A 64 -4.02 3.87 6.57
CA THR A 64 -3.99 3.81 5.11
C THR A 64 -5.01 2.80 4.61
N GLU A 65 -5.95 3.27 3.81
CA GLU A 65 -6.95 2.46 3.11
C GLU A 65 -6.47 2.21 1.68
N LEU A 66 -6.38 0.92 1.31
CA LEU A 66 -5.75 0.42 0.10
C LEU A 66 -6.71 -0.50 -0.63
N LEU A 67 -6.73 -0.41 -1.96
CA LEU A 67 -7.48 -1.34 -2.80
C LEU A 67 -6.52 -2.33 -3.45
N LEU A 68 -6.78 -3.61 -3.24
CA LEU A 68 -6.15 -4.71 -3.96
C LEU A 68 -7.04 -5.17 -5.10
N ARG A 69 -6.46 -5.60 -6.21
CA ARG A 69 -7.17 -6.11 -7.38
C ARG A 69 -6.65 -7.48 -7.80
N ALA A 70 -7.57 -8.36 -8.20
CA ALA A 70 -7.24 -9.67 -8.73
C ALA A 70 -6.39 -9.58 -10.00
N THR A 71 -5.45 -10.52 -10.12
CA THR A 71 -4.56 -10.67 -11.28
C THR A 71 -4.88 -11.95 -12.06
N ASP A 72 -4.12 -12.21 -13.12
CA ASP A 72 -4.16 -13.45 -13.90
C ASP A 72 -3.46 -14.62 -13.19
N CYS A 73 -2.50 -14.32 -12.32
CA CYS A 73 -1.78 -15.28 -11.51
C CYS A 73 -2.69 -16.00 -10.50
N LYS A 74 -2.42 -17.30 -10.31
CA LYS A 74 -3.03 -18.08 -9.23
C LYS A 74 -2.51 -17.59 -7.89
N ASN A 75 -3.37 -17.55 -6.87
CA ASN A 75 -2.91 -17.31 -5.51
C ASN A 75 -2.18 -18.56 -4.98
N SER A 76 -0.85 -18.50 -4.96
CA SER A 76 0.03 -19.54 -4.38
C SER A 76 0.49 -19.22 -2.97
N GLY A 77 -0.09 -18.20 -2.31
CA GLY A 77 0.34 -17.73 -0.99
C GLY A 77 1.52 -16.75 -1.03
N MET A 78 1.80 -16.16 -2.19
CA MET A 78 2.75 -15.04 -2.29
C MET A 78 2.24 -13.84 -1.49
N THR A 79 3.13 -13.24 -0.70
CA THR A 79 2.81 -12.19 0.28
C THR A 79 3.14 -10.78 -0.19
N THR A 80 3.78 -10.64 -1.34
CA THR A 80 4.25 -9.36 -1.88
C THR A 80 3.75 -9.12 -3.30
N HIS A 81 3.87 -7.87 -3.77
CA HIS A 81 3.44 -7.48 -5.10
C HIS A 81 4.13 -8.29 -6.21
N GLN A 82 3.35 -8.80 -7.16
CA GLN A 82 3.85 -9.59 -8.29
C GLN A 82 3.80 -8.78 -9.60
N ASN A 83 4.92 -8.14 -9.96
CA ASN A 83 5.03 -7.27 -11.14
C ASN A 83 4.70 -7.95 -12.48
N HIS A 84 4.88 -9.27 -12.57
CA HIS A 84 4.62 -10.05 -13.79
C HIS A 84 3.15 -10.42 -13.96
N CYS A 85 2.34 -10.27 -12.91
CA CYS A 85 0.92 -10.62 -12.89
C CYS A 85 0.07 -9.42 -13.34
N LYS A 86 -0.71 -9.60 -14.40
CA LYS A 86 -1.56 -8.54 -14.96
C LYS A 86 -2.91 -8.54 -14.29
N PHE A 87 -3.51 -7.36 -14.13
CA PHE A 87 -4.88 -7.27 -13.65
C PHE A 87 -5.87 -7.88 -14.66
N THR A 88 -6.87 -8.59 -14.14
CA THR A 88 -7.87 -9.30 -14.95
C THR A 88 -9.25 -8.69 -14.84
N GLU A 89 -10.10 -9.08 -15.80
CA GLU A 89 -11.55 -8.90 -15.74
C GLU A 89 -12.23 -10.24 -15.37
N PRO A 90 -13.38 -10.23 -14.68
CA PRO A 90 -14.03 -9.05 -14.13
C PRO A 90 -13.22 -8.44 -12.98
N LYS A 91 -13.29 -7.13 -12.82
CA LYS A 91 -12.73 -6.40 -11.68
C LYS A 91 -13.24 -6.99 -10.36
N ARG A 92 -12.35 -7.65 -9.62
CA ARG A 92 -12.57 -8.09 -8.24
C ARG A 92 -11.59 -7.37 -7.33
N PHE A 93 -12.11 -6.79 -6.25
CA PHE A 93 -11.34 -5.97 -5.34
C PHE A 93 -11.48 -6.43 -3.89
N ILE A 94 -10.40 -6.22 -3.13
CA ILE A 94 -10.41 -6.29 -1.68
C ILE A 94 -9.99 -4.92 -1.19
N ASN A 95 -10.75 -4.36 -0.26
CA ASN A 95 -10.36 -3.16 0.46
C ASN A 95 -9.62 -3.56 1.73
N CYS A 96 -8.46 -2.97 1.96
CA CYS A 96 -7.65 -3.21 3.15
C CYS A 96 -7.40 -1.90 3.89
N LEU A 97 -7.75 -1.86 5.16
CA LEU A 97 -7.41 -0.79 6.09
C LEU A 97 -6.22 -1.25 6.94
N VAL A 98 -5.11 -0.54 6.82
CA VAL A 98 -3.89 -0.76 7.62
C VAL A 98 -3.72 0.42 8.57
N CYS A 99 -3.68 0.11 9.87
CA CYS A 99 -3.43 1.06 10.94
C CYS A 99 -2.10 0.71 11.60
N ILE A 100 -1.19 1.68 11.70
CA ILE A 100 0.09 1.55 12.40
C ILE A 100 0.05 2.46 13.62
N ASP A 101 0.04 1.86 14.79
CA ASP A 101 0.22 2.54 16.07
C ASP A 101 1.72 2.74 16.29
N ASP A 102 2.12 3.96 16.65
CA ASP A 102 3.50 4.40 16.80
C ASP A 102 4.29 4.38 15.48
N LEU A 103 4.42 5.56 14.87
CA LEU A 103 5.18 5.80 13.62
C LEU A 103 6.66 5.38 13.71
N THR A 104 7.15 5.05 14.90
CA THR A 104 8.52 4.58 15.13
C THR A 104 8.65 3.05 15.23
N HIS A 105 7.54 2.32 15.41
CA HIS A 105 7.52 0.86 15.57
C HIS A 105 6.37 0.21 14.78
N LEU A 106 6.69 -0.46 13.66
CA LEU A 106 5.70 -1.20 12.84
C LEU A 106 5.08 -2.45 13.53
N GLU A 107 5.52 -2.80 14.74
CA GLU A 107 5.13 -4.03 15.44
C GLU A 107 3.66 -4.03 15.89
N THR A 108 3.09 -2.86 16.18
CA THR A 108 1.67 -2.70 16.54
C THR A 108 0.87 -2.20 15.35
N SER A 109 0.66 -3.08 14.36
CA SER A 109 -0.22 -2.79 13.24
C SER A 109 -1.51 -3.61 13.31
N THR A 110 -2.64 -2.97 13.03
CA THR A 110 -3.93 -3.62 12.83
C THR A 110 -4.27 -3.59 11.35
N ILE A 111 -4.65 -4.74 10.80
CA ILE A 111 -5.02 -4.86 9.38
C ILE A 111 -6.40 -5.50 9.30
N GLN A 112 -7.30 -4.86 8.55
CA GLN A 112 -8.59 -5.43 8.20
C GLN A 112 -8.73 -5.41 6.68
N CYS A 113 -9.11 -6.55 6.08
CA CYS A 113 -9.32 -6.66 4.65
C CYS A 113 -10.65 -7.34 4.36
N ASP A 114 -11.48 -6.73 3.53
CA ASP A 114 -12.81 -7.23 3.17
C ASP A 114 -13.05 -7.11 1.66
N TRP A 115 -13.86 -8.01 1.11
CA TRP A 115 -14.30 -7.93 -0.28
C TRP A 115 -15.16 -6.68 -0.50
N GLN A 116 -14.99 -6.03 -1.66
CA GLN A 116 -15.81 -4.91 -2.10
C GLN A 116 -17.00 -5.36 -2.95
#